data_AF-A0A1C5S3Y3-F1
#
_entry.id   AF-A0A1C5S3Y3-F1
#
_cell.length_a   1.000
_cell.length_b   1.000
_cell.length_c   1.000
_cell.angle_alpha   90.00
_cell.angle_beta   90.00
_cell.angle_gamma   90.00
#
_symmetry.space_group_name_H-M   'P 1'
#
loop_
_entity.id
_entity.type
_entity.pdbx_description
1 polymer ?
#
loop_
_entity_poly.entity_id
_entity_poly.type
_entity_poly.pdbx_seq_one_letter_code
_entity_poly.pdbx_strand_id
1 'polypeptide(L)'
;MKRKAYLAALVMCMALAVNGCGNNKSEADSSDAQATEQEADTSSSKTDSEGNTRLVSVDSVEKYVTIADYKGITLDNTVQEVTDTDIDNRVAENLQNKSETVNDADAVIQNGDTATINFVGTKDGEAFEGGTANNYDLVIGSGTMIPGFEEGIVGMKKGETKDVTVTFPESYRNSDLAGQEAVFQITVQSFKRPPELTDDWVTANTDYQNTDEYKESVRSELEQENQEQAENSLRSTAWNTVYTNSEVVEYPEEDVNDAVETFKKQAEAYAKQADMELEDFVESQGVSMDDFEAQCQQYAQAKVKQNLIIQGIMDAEGMTLDAEECLAIQDQLVEQYASGDLAALIDTYGQVAVDETIGLMRVEDFIIANANYDQTAGEDAEAADTEEGQTTDEAGEEQTAAGETEEEKQDTANDGADSEKADSNADAQDTNTEDSSQEGAE
;
A
#
# COMPACT_ATOMS: atom_id res chain seq x y z
N MET A 1 -20.20 1.30 -1.16
CA MET A 1 -18.82 1.69 -0.77
C MET A 1 -17.76 0.61 -1.00
N LYS A 2 -18.10 -0.66 -1.30
CA LYS A 2 -17.11 -1.74 -1.54
C LYS A 2 -16.57 -1.88 -2.98
N ARG A 3 -17.16 -1.21 -3.97
CA ARG A 3 -16.75 -1.30 -5.40
C ARG A 3 -15.52 -0.46 -5.78
N LYS A 4 -15.17 0.55 -4.97
CA LYS A 4 -14.02 1.43 -5.24
C LYS A 4 -12.68 0.88 -4.74
N ALA A 5 -12.69 -0.09 -3.82
CA ALA A 5 -11.48 -0.67 -3.24
C ALA A 5 -10.81 -1.71 -4.15
N TYR A 6 -11.59 -2.41 -5.01
CA TYR A 6 -11.06 -3.45 -5.91
C TYR A 6 -10.47 -2.90 -7.22
N LEU A 7 -10.93 -1.73 -7.67
CA LEU A 7 -10.39 -1.02 -8.83
C LEU A 7 -8.94 -0.54 -8.60
N ALA A 8 -8.59 -0.21 -7.36
CA ALA A 8 -7.22 0.09 -6.99
C ALA A 8 -6.32 -1.16 -7.06
N ALA A 9 -6.83 -2.34 -6.70
CA ALA A 9 -6.05 -3.58 -6.70
C ALA A 9 -5.67 -4.06 -8.10
N LEU A 10 -6.53 -3.89 -9.11
CA LEU A 10 -6.25 -4.32 -10.48
C LEU A 10 -5.31 -3.38 -11.26
N VAL A 11 -5.35 -2.08 -10.97
CA VAL A 11 -4.36 -1.11 -11.47
C VAL A 11 -3.02 -1.24 -10.73
N MET A 12 -3.05 -1.59 -9.44
CA MET A 12 -1.86 -1.81 -8.60
C MET A 12 -1.14 -3.15 -8.91
N CYS A 13 -1.81 -4.13 -9.53
CA CYS A 13 -1.16 -5.38 -9.98
C CYS A 13 -0.15 -5.19 -11.11
N MET A 14 -0.15 -4.05 -11.83
CA MET A 14 0.94 -3.71 -12.76
C MET A 14 2.06 -2.87 -12.13
N ALA A 15 1.87 -2.35 -10.91
CA ALA A 15 2.85 -1.52 -10.20
C ALA A 15 3.63 -2.25 -9.08
N LEU A 16 3.30 -3.52 -8.76
CA LEU A 16 3.92 -4.26 -7.65
C LEU A 16 4.77 -5.48 -8.07
N ALA A 17 5.34 -5.47 -9.27
CA ALA A 17 6.32 -6.47 -9.68
C ALA A 17 7.77 -5.92 -9.67
N VAL A 18 8.10 -5.01 -8.75
CA VAL A 18 9.50 -4.65 -8.47
C VAL A 18 9.66 -4.43 -6.97
N ASN A 19 9.78 -5.53 -6.23
CA ASN A 19 10.53 -5.57 -4.98
C ASN A 19 11.09 -6.97 -4.77
N GLY A 20 12.39 -7.00 -4.48
CA GLY A 20 13.28 -8.11 -4.75
C GLY A 20 13.07 -9.38 -3.92
N CYS A 21 13.58 -10.48 -4.48
CA CYS A 21 14.05 -11.60 -3.69
C CYS A 21 15.56 -11.70 -3.87
N GLY A 22 16.26 -11.45 -2.78
CA GLY A 22 17.71 -11.50 -2.67
C GLY A 22 18.31 -12.88 -2.93
N ASN A 23 19.50 -12.79 -3.51
CA ASN A 23 20.58 -13.76 -3.65
C ASN A 23 20.48 -15.03 -2.79
N ASN A 24 20.17 -16.17 -3.41
CA ASN A 24 20.67 -17.46 -2.91
C ASN A 24 21.04 -18.40 -4.06
N LYS A 25 22.34 -18.62 -4.20
CA LYS A 25 22.95 -19.51 -5.19
C LYS A 25 22.74 -20.96 -4.76
N SER A 26 21.87 -21.68 -5.46
CA SER A 26 21.87 -23.14 -5.48
C SER A 26 21.72 -23.62 -6.92
N GLU A 27 22.77 -24.25 -7.42
CA GLU A 27 22.77 -24.99 -8.68
C GLU A 27 21.78 -26.15 -8.59
N ALA A 28 20.74 -26.17 -9.42
CA ALA A 28 19.94 -27.34 -9.69
C ALA A 28 19.38 -27.29 -11.13
N ASP A 29 19.97 -28.16 -11.94
CA ASP A 29 19.51 -28.84 -13.15
C ASP A 29 18.58 -28.13 -14.16
N SER A 30 19.06 -28.10 -15.40
CA SER A 30 18.36 -27.62 -16.58
C SER A 30 17.12 -28.48 -16.90
N SER A 31 15.95 -27.88 -16.80
CA SER A 31 14.77 -28.33 -17.54
C SER A 31 14.18 -27.13 -18.26
N ASP A 32 14.08 -27.26 -19.58
CA ASP A 32 13.60 -26.29 -20.57
C ASP A 32 12.48 -25.37 -20.03
N ALA A 33 12.85 -24.14 -19.70
CA ALA A 33 11.90 -23.03 -19.71
C ALA A 33 11.70 -22.67 -21.18
N GLN A 34 10.66 -23.22 -21.77
CA GLN A 34 10.21 -22.85 -23.10
C GLN A 34 9.82 -21.36 -23.03
N ALA A 35 10.69 -20.50 -23.56
CA ALA A 35 10.36 -19.12 -23.85
C ALA A 35 9.13 -19.15 -24.76
N THR A 36 7.98 -18.76 -24.23
CA THR A 36 6.81 -18.51 -25.05
C THR A 36 7.14 -17.27 -25.85
N GLU A 37 7.52 -17.45 -27.11
CA GLU A 37 7.61 -16.39 -28.11
C GLU A 37 6.23 -15.71 -28.16
N GLN A 38 6.09 -14.62 -27.40
CA GLN A 38 5.01 -13.68 -27.60
C GLN A 38 5.36 -12.96 -28.90
N GLU A 39 4.60 -13.24 -29.96
CA GLU A 39 4.68 -12.40 -31.16
C GLU A 39 4.48 -10.95 -30.71
N ALA A 40 5.51 -10.12 -30.90
CA ALA A 40 5.41 -8.68 -30.77
C ALA A 40 4.33 -8.20 -31.75
N ASP A 41 3.10 -8.11 -31.26
CA ASP A 41 1.96 -7.63 -32.02
C ASP A 41 2.26 -6.16 -32.36
N THR A 42 2.52 -5.91 -33.63
CA THR A 42 2.78 -4.59 -34.20
C THR A 42 1.51 -3.76 -34.11
N SER A 43 1.17 -3.27 -32.92
CA SER A 43 0.39 -2.05 -32.80
C SER A 43 1.27 -0.96 -33.40
N SER A 44 0.94 -0.54 -34.63
CA SER A 44 1.72 0.43 -35.38
C SER A 44 1.88 1.67 -34.52
N SER A 45 3.13 2.11 -34.29
CA SER A 45 3.42 3.44 -33.74
C SER A 45 2.56 4.46 -34.50
N LYS A 46 1.78 5.24 -33.74
CA LYS A 46 0.96 6.31 -34.27
C LYS A 46 1.91 7.46 -34.57
N THR A 47 1.83 8.08 -35.75
CA THR A 47 2.76 9.15 -36.12
C THR A 47 2.02 10.39 -36.58
N ASP A 48 2.57 11.57 -36.29
CA ASP A 48 2.08 12.83 -36.85
C ASP A 48 2.42 13.00 -38.34
N SER A 49 2.00 14.12 -38.93
CA SER A 49 2.29 14.45 -40.34
C SER A 49 3.78 14.69 -40.66
N GLU A 50 4.61 14.87 -39.63
CA GLU A 50 6.05 15.09 -39.73
C GLU A 50 6.84 13.78 -39.51
N GLY A 51 6.16 12.72 -39.08
CA GLY A 51 6.71 11.39 -38.85
C GLY A 51 7.14 11.13 -37.41
N ASN A 52 6.84 12.03 -36.46
CA ASN A 52 7.15 11.82 -35.05
C ASN A 52 6.14 10.87 -34.41
N THR A 53 6.59 10.00 -33.51
CA THR A 53 5.72 9.11 -32.75
C THR A 53 4.77 9.89 -31.83
N ARG A 54 3.51 9.46 -31.77
CA ARG A 54 2.42 9.97 -30.94
C ARG A 54 1.86 8.86 -30.05
N LEU A 55 1.32 9.25 -28.89
CA LEU A 55 0.69 8.34 -27.93
C LEU A 55 -0.83 8.16 -28.11
N VAL A 56 -1.42 8.92 -29.03
CA VAL A 56 -2.87 8.93 -29.34
C VAL A 56 -3.10 8.97 -30.85
N SER A 57 -4.24 8.48 -31.33
CA SER A 57 -4.52 8.37 -32.76
C SER A 57 -4.91 9.70 -33.41
N VAL A 58 -5.18 10.73 -32.59
CA VAL A 58 -5.65 12.03 -33.04
C VAL A 58 -4.50 13.03 -33.24
N ASP A 59 -4.58 13.79 -34.33
CA ASP A 59 -3.60 14.85 -34.66
C ASP A 59 -3.68 16.05 -33.71
N SER A 60 -4.84 16.30 -33.11
CA SER A 60 -5.08 17.48 -32.25
C SER A 60 -5.86 17.08 -31.01
N VAL A 61 -5.17 17.15 -29.86
CA VAL A 61 -5.70 16.75 -28.55
C VAL A 61 -6.61 17.77 -27.90
N GLU A 62 -6.53 19.06 -28.28
CA GLU A 62 -7.28 20.18 -27.66
C GLU A 62 -8.81 20.02 -27.71
N LYS A 63 -9.31 19.19 -28.64
CA LYS A 63 -10.74 18.88 -28.78
C LYS A 63 -11.22 17.79 -27.82
N TYR A 64 -10.30 16.98 -27.32
CA TYR A 64 -10.57 15.76 -26.55
C TYR A 64 -10.29 15.96 -25.06
N VAL A 65 -9.34 16.84 -24.70
CA VAL A 65 -8.96 17.08 -23.31
C VAL A 65 -8.74 18.58 -23.04
N THR A 66 -9.25 19.02 -21.89
CA THR A 66 -8.88 20.29 -21.26
C THR A 66 -7.83 20.00 -20.20
N ILE A 67 -6.58 20.36 -20.48
CA ILE A 67 -5.45 20.12 -19.59
C ILE A 67 -5.39 21.23 -18.54
N ALA A 68 -5.26 20.84 -17.27
CA ALA A 68 -5.09 21.78 -16.16
C ALA A 68 -3.75 22.52 -16.23
N ASP A 69 -3.58 23.52 -15.37
CA ASP A 69 -2.27 24.17 -15.22
C ASP A 69 -1.21 23.14 -14.78
N TYR A 70 -0.15 23.04 -15.57
CA TYR A 70 0.99 22.12 -15.34
C TYR A 70 2.32 22.86 -15.15
N LYS A 71 2.30 24.19 -15.23
CA LYS A 71 3.43 25.08 -14.92
C LYS A 71 3.08 25.94 -13.73
N GLY A 72 4.05 26.18 -12.85
CA GLY A 72 3.89 26.99 -11.64
C GLY A 72 3.01 26.35 -10.57
N ILE A 73 2.68 25.05 -10.69
CA ILE A 73 1.98 24.31 -9.64
C ILE A 73 2.85 24.24 -8.40
N THR A 74 2.23 24.35 -7.22
CA THR A 74 2.95 24.19 -5.95
C THR A 74 2.97 22.72 -5.56
N LEU A 75 4.15 22.18 -5.29
CA LEU A 75 4.34 20.80 -4.87
C LEU A 75 4.99 20.75 -3.48
N ASP A 76 4.66 19.71 -2.72
CA ASP A 76 5.35 19.38 -1.47
C ASP A 76 6.54 18.48 -1.79
N ASN A 77 7.73 18.82 -1.27
CA ASN A 77 8.93 18.02 -1.41
C ASN A 77 9.60 17.84 -0.04
N THR A 78 9.04 16.93 0.75
CA THR A 78 9.53 16.62 2.08
C THR A 78 10.45 15.40 2.04
N VAL A 79 11.70 15.59 2.48
CA VAL A 79 12.67 14.49 2.67
C VAL A 79 12.77 14.20 4.16
N GLN A 80 12.49 12.96 4.55
CA GLN A 80 12.56 12.57 5.96
C GLN A 80 14.01 12.60 6.45
N GLU A 81 14.24 13.22 7.61
CA GLU A 81 15.57 13.19 8.23
C GLU A 81 15.88 11.82 8.81
N VAL A 82 17.12 11.36 8.63
CA VAL A 82 17.58 10.10 9.23
C VAL A 82 17.98 10.32 10.68
N THR A 83 17.24 9.69 11.58
CA THR A 83 17.52 9.74 13.01
C THR A 83 18.55 8.70 13.42
N ASP A 84 19.15 8.88 14.61
CA ASP A 84 20.02 7.85 15.20
C ASP A 84 19.27 6.54 15.46
N THR A 85 17.96 6.63 15.75
CA THR A 85 17.09 5.46 15.93
C THR A 85 16.94 4.66 14.64
N ASP A 86 16.78 5.32 13.49
CA ASP A 86 16.67 4.65 12.19
C ASP A 86 17.94 3.87 11.85
N ILE A 87 19.10 4.48 12.14
CA ILE A 87 20.41 3.85 11.95
C ILE A 87 20.53 2.62 12.86
N ASP A 88 20.21 2.77 14.15
CA ASP A 88 20.29 1.66 15.10
C ASP A 88 19.33 0.52 14.72
N ASN A 89 18.13 0.84 14.23
CA ASN A 89 17.15 -0.14 13.74
C ASN A 89 17.66 -0.87 12.49
N ARG A 90 18.17 -0.15 11.49
CA ARG A 90 18.72 -0.75 10.27
C ARG A 90 19.95 -1.61 10.58
N VAL A 91 20.81 -1.18 11.50
CA VAL A 91 21.93 -1.98 11.97
C VAL A 91 21.45 -3.24 12.69
N ALA A 92 20.45 -3.14 13.55
CA ALA A 92 19.86 -4.30 14.22
C ALA A 92 19.26 -5.30 13.23
N GLU A 93 18.56 -4.83 12.20
CA GLU A 93 18.04 -5.67 11.11
C GLU A 93 19.19 -6.38 10.34
N ASN A 94 20.24 -5.64 9.99
CA ASN A 94 21.41 -6.21 9.32
C ASN A 94 22.09 -7.30 10.16
N LEU A 95 22.20 -7.12 11.48
CA LEU A 95 22.71 -8.15 12.39
C LEU A 95 21.75 -9.33 12.50
N GLN A 96 20.44 -9.09 12.54
CA GLN A 96 19.43 -10.14 12.57
C GLN A 96 19.56 -11.07 11.34
N ASN A 97 19.79 -10.49 10.16
CA ASN A 97 20.03 -11.22 8.91
C ASN A 97 21.33 -12.05 8.92
N LYS A 98 22.23 -11.81 9.87
CA LYS A 98 23.47 -12.55 10.09
C LYS A 98 23.43 -13.44 11.35
N SER A 99 22.24 -13.72 11.88
CA SER A 99 22.09 -14.54 13.08
C SER A 99 22.61 -15.96 12.89
N GLU A 100 23.35 -16.46 13.88
CA GLU A 100 23.92 -17.81 13.88
C GLU A 100 23.16 -18.74 14.82
N THR A 101 23.03 -20.02 14.45
CA THR A 101 22.39 -21.03 15.30
C THR A 101 23.16 -21.23 16.60
N VAL A 102 22.45 -21.08 17.73
CA VAL A 102 23.01 -21.33 19.05
C VAL A 102 23.01 -22.84 19.33
N ASN A 103 24.21 -23.42 19.48
CA ASN A 103 24.41 -24.85 19.67
C ASN A 103 24.68 -25.27 21.13
N ASP A 104 24.90 -24.30 22.03
CA ASP A 104 25.10 -24.57 23.44
C ASP A 104 23.79 -25.09 24.07
N ALA A 105 23.85 -26.27 24.68
CA ALA A 105 22.70 -26.92 25.30
C ALA A 105 22.22 -26.19 26.57
N ASP A 106 23.07 -25.37 27.19
CA ASP A 106 22.73 -24.58 28.37
C ASP A 106 22.30 -23.15 28.04
N ALA A 107 22.42 -22.73 26.78
CA ALA A 107 21.94 -21.43 26.35
C ALA A 107 20.41 -21.36 26.38
N VAL A 108 19.91 -20.19 26.77
CA VAL A 108 18.49 -19.86 26.84
C VAL A 108 18.17 -18.75 25.85
N ILE A 109 16.91 -18.72 25.40
CA ILE A 109 16.38 -17.66 24.54
C ILE A 109 16.40 -16.31 25.24
N GLN A 110 16.78 -15.28 24.51
CA GLN A 110 16.80 -13.87 24.91
C GLN A 110 16.00 -13.02 23.91
N ASN A 111 15.64 -11.80 24.31
CA ASN A 111 15.11 -10.82 23.36
C ASN A 111 16.13 -10.56 22.25
N GLY A 112 15.66 -10.48 21.00
CA GLY A 112 16.47 -10.38 19.80
C GLY A 112 16.83 -11.73 19.16
N ASP A 113 16.68 -12.86 19.85
CA ASP A 113 16.88 -14.17 19.22
C ASP A 113 15.76 -14.48 18.21
N THR A 114 16.09 -15.15 17.11
CA THR A 114 15.10 -15.79 16.25
C THR A 114 14.89 -17.22 16.71
N ALA A 115 13.75 -17.51 17.35
CA ALA A 115 13.39 -18.85 17.79
C ALA A 115 12.54 -19.57 16.74
N THR A 116 12.93 -20.79 16.38
CA THR A 116 12.10 -21.73 15.64
C THR A 116 11.25 -22.51 16.64
N ILE A 117 9.94 -22.32 16.64
CA ILE A 117 9.02 -22.88 17.62
C ILE A 117 7.91 -23.71 16.96
N ASN A 118 7.41 -24.69 17.72
CA ASN A 118 6.12 -25.31 17.48
C ASN A 118 5.18 -24.85 18.59
N PHE A 119 3.94 -24.51 18.28
CA PHE A 119 2.98 -24.19 19.33
C PHE A 119 1.59 -24.73 19.01
N VAL A 120 0.84 -25.04 20.08
CA VAL A 120 -0.56 -25.42 20.03
C VAL A 120 -1.32 -24.57 21.05
N GLY A 121 -2.20 -23.71 20.55
CA GLY A 121 -3.09 -22.86 21.32
C GLY A 121 -4.39 -23.58 21.64
N THR A 122 -4.81 -23.50 22.89
CA THR A 122 -6.07 -24.05 23.39
C THR A 122 -6.85 -23.00 24.17
N LYS A 123 -8.17 -22.99 24.02
CA LYS A 123 -9.11 -22.21 24.83
C LYS A 123 -10.06 -23.18 25.49
N ASP A 124 -10.23 -23.08 26.81
CA ASP A 124 -11.07 -24.00 27.59
C ASP A 124 -10.72 -25.50 27.38
N GLY A 125 -9.47 -25.80 27.02
CA GLY A 125 -8.96 -27.14 26.72
C GLY A 125 -9.20 -27.64 25.30
N GLU A 126 -9.82 -26.84 24.43
CA GLU A 126 -10.03 -27.16 23.01
C GLU A 126 -9.10 -26.33 22.12
N ALA A 127 -8.48 -26.98 21.12
CA ALA A 127 -7.66 -26.28 20.14
C ALA A 127 -8.53 -25.43 19.21
N PHE A 128 -8.05 -24.25 18.85
CA PHE A 128 -8.77 -23.34 17.95
C PHE A 128 -8.00 -23.11 16.64
N GLU A 129 -8.75 -22.74 15.60
CA GLU A 129 -8.20 -22.47 14.27
C GLU A 129 -7.23 -21.28 14.29
N GLY A 130 -6.09 -21.42 13.62
CA GLY A 130 -5.01 -20.41 13.64
C GLY A 130 -4.17 -20.41 14.93
N GLY A 131 -4.50 -21.24 15.93
CA GLY A 131 -3.75 -21.36 17.17
C GLY A 131 -2.56 -22.33 17.11
N THR A 132 -2.29 -22.99 15.97
CA THR A 132 -1.24 -24.02 15.87
C THR A 132 -0.31 -23.75 14.70
N ALA A 133 1.00 -23.83 14.95
CA ALA A 133 2.02 -23.78 13.92
C ALA A 133 3.19 -24.72 14.24
N ASN A 134 3.88 -25.17 13.19
CA ASN A 134 5.10 -25.98 13.30
C ASN A 134 6.24 -25.29 12.54
N ASN A 135 7.45 -25.33 13.12
CA ASN A 135 8.67 -24.69 12.63
C ASN A 135 8.45 -23.21 12.28
N TYR A 136 7.71 -22.50 13.13
CA TYR A 136 7.47 -21.08 12.99
C TYR A 136 8.69 -20.32 13.50
N ASP A 137 9.31 -19.51 12.65
CA ASP A 137 10.42 -18.64 13.04
C ASP A 137 9.86 -17.31 13.56
N LEU A 138 10.27 -16.95 14.78
CA LEU A 138 9.80 -15.76 15.49
C LEU A 138 11.00 -15.01 16.08
N VAL A 139 11.10 -13.71 15.79
CA VAL A 139 12.03 -12.82 16.48
C VAL A 139 11.42 -12.44 17.83
N ILE A 140 12.11 -12.80 18.91
CA ILE A 140 11.61 -12.61 20.28
C ILE A 140 11.78 -11.14 20.68
N GLY A 141 10.68 -10.52 21.12
CA GLY A 141 10.58 -9.09 21.39
C GLY A 141 10.15 -8.25 20.18
N SER A 142 9.68 -8.87 19.09
CA SER A 142 9.21 -8.16 17.89
C SER A 142 7.81 -7.57 18.05
N GLY A 143 7.01 -8.09 19.01
CA GLY A 143 5.63 -7.66 19.22
C GLY A 143 4.68 -8.11 18.10
N THR A 144 5.11 -9.06 17.27
CA THR A 144 4.28 -9.62 16.18
C THR A 144 3.26 -10.61 16.72
N MET A 145 3.52 -11.20 17.89
CA MET A 145 2.60 -12.08 18.59
C MET A 145 1.78 -11.33 19.64
N ILE A 146 0.71 -11.97 20.12
CA ILE A 146 -0.13 -11.42 21.19
C ILE A 146 0.70 -11.15 22.47
N PRO A 147 0.42 -10.05 23.20
CA PRO A 147 1.16 -9.71 24.41
C PRO A 147 1.21 -10.87 25.42
N GLY A 148 2.39 -11.12 25.98
CA GLY A 148 2.66 -12.23 26.90
C GLY A 148 3.13 -13.52 26.22
N PHE A 149 2.94 -13.66 24.90
CA PHE A 149 3.37 -14.86 24.17
C PHE A 149 4.90 -14.93 24.09
N GLU A 150 5.55 -13.87 23.60
CA GLU A 150 7.00 -13.83 23.37
C GLU A 150 7.77 -13.83 24.70
N GLU A 151 7.27 -13.11 25.70
CA GLU A 151 7.82 -13.05 27.06
C GLU A 151 7.78 -14.42 27.75
N GLY A 152 6.79 -15.25 27.41
CA GLY A 152 6.68 -16.62 27.91
C GLY A 152 7.80 -17.54 27.42
N ILE A 153 8.38 -17.25 26.27
CA ILE A 153 9.45 -18.02 25.60
C ILE A 153 10.83 -17.62 26.10
N VAL A 154 11.01 -16.36 26.51
CA VAL A 154 12.29 -15.88 27.07
C VAL A 154 12.73 -16.78 28.22
N GLY A 155 13.99 -17.21 28.19
CA GLY A 155 14.58 -18.11 29.18
C GLY A 155 14.39 -19.60 28.90
N MET A 156 13.61 -20.00 27.88
CA MET A 156 13.49 -21.40 27.49
C MET A 156 14.76 -21.90 26.79
N LYS A 157 15.07 -23.18 26.99
CA LYS A 157 16.15 -23.89 26.29
C LYS A 157 15.66 -24.56 25.01
N LYS A 158 16.62 -24.91 24.13
CA LYS A 158 16.35 -25.79 23.00
C LYS A 158 15.75 -27.13 23.47
N GLY A 159 14.65 -27.53 22.85
CA GLY A 159 13.90 -28.75 23.15
C GLY A 159 12.97 -28.64 24.36
N GLU A 160 12.92 -27.48 25.02
CA GLU A 160 12.01 -27.25 26.14
C GLU A 160 10.58 -27.00 25.63
N THR A 161 9.61 -27.54 26.36
CA THR A 161 8.18 -27.31 26.14
C THR A 161 7.60 -26.64 27.39
N LYS A 162 6.82 -25.58 27.19
CA LYS A 162 6.18 -24.81 28.27
C LYS A 162 4.79 -24.38 27.86
N ASP A 163 3.87 -24.40 28.82
CA ASP A 163 2.54 -23.82 28.66
C ASP A 163 2.60 -22.34 29.04
N VAL A 164 2.22 -21.47 28.11
CA VAL A 164 2.18 -20.02 28.26
C VAL A 164 0.72 -19.56 28.19
N THR A 165 0.23 -19.00 29.30
CA THR A 165 -1.11 -18.42 29.37
C THR A 165 -1.05 -16.97 28.91
N VAL A 166 -1.93 -16.62 27.97
CA VAL A 166 -2.03 -15.28 27.39
C VAL A 166 -3.49 -14.85 27.32
N THR A 167 -3.72 -13.54 27.33
CA THR A 167 -5.04 -12.96 27.12
C THR A 167 -5.04 -12.24 25.79
N PHE A 168 -5.97 -12.61 24.91
CA PHE A 168 -6.13 -11.92 23.63
C PHE A 168 -6.63 -10.48 23.87
N PRO A 169 -6.15 -9.49 23.11
CA PRO A 169 -6.68 -8.14 23.17
C PRO A 169 -8.19 -8.09 22.90
N GLU A 170 -8.89 -7.15 23.52
CA GLU A 170 -10.31 -6.89 23.25
C GLU A 170 -10.58 -6.54 21.77
N SER A 171 -9.58 -5.98 21.08
CA SER A 171 -9.63 -5.60 19.67
C SER A 171 -9.32 -6.75 18.70
N TYR A 172 -9.15 -7.98 19.18
CA TYR A 172 -8.77 -9.10 18.32
C TYR A 172 -9.86 -9.42 17.29
N ARG A 173 -9.47 -9.64 16.03
CA ARG A 173 -10.41 -9.80 14.89
C ARG A 173 -11.39 -10.95 15.06
N ASN A 174 -10.98 -12.01 15.75
CA ASN A 174 -11.85 -13.12 16.07
C ASN A 174 -12.61 -12.83 17.38
N SER A 175 -13.92 -12.59 17.27
CA SER A 175 -14.80 -12.29 18.40
C SER A 175 -14.85 -13.40 19.45
N ASP A 176 -14.59 -14.64 19.07
CA ASP A 176 -14.60 -15.77 20.00
C ASP A 176 -13.31 -15.84 20.83
N LEU A 177 -12.24 -15.14 20.41
CA LEU A 177 -10.97 -15.06 21.12
C LEU A 177 -10.76 -13.71 21.81
N ALA A 178 -11.38 -12.63 21.33
CA ALA A 178 -11.23 -11.29 21.90
C ALA A 178 -11.51 -11.24 23.43
N GLY A 179 -10.55 -10.70 24.19
CA GLY A 179 -10.61 -10.61 25.65
C GLY A 179 -10.53 -11.95 26.39
N GLN A 180 -10.38 -13.07 25.68
CA GLN A 180 -10.37 -14.40 26.27
C GLN A 180 -8.96 -14.84 26.62
N GLU A 181 -8.86 -15.66 27.68
CA GLU A 181 -7.63 -16.35 28.04
C GLU A 181 -7.46 -17.61 27.19
N ALA A 182 -6.23 -17.87 26.75
CA ALA A 182 -5.83 -19.09 26.08
C ALA A 182 -4.48 -19.58 26.60
N VAL A 183 -4.26 -20.89 26.46
CA VAL A 183 -3.00 -21.53 26.83
C VAL A 183 -2.32 -22.04 25.56
N PHE A 184 -1.10 -21.57 25.34
CA PHE A 184 -0.24 -22.04 24.26
C PHE A 184 0.82 -22.97 24.82
N GLN A 185 0.79 -24.22 24.39
CA GLN A 185 1.91 -25.13 24.60
C GLN A 185 2.96 -24.85 23.53
N ILE A 186 4.08 -24.24 23.92
CA ILE A 186 5.16 -23.82 23.02
C ILE A 186 6.34 -24.76 23.23
N THR A 187 6.92 -25.26 22.14
CA THR A 187 8.14 -26.06 22.12
C THR A 187 9.20 -25.37 21.28
N VAL A 188 10.38 -25.15 21.85
CA VAL A 188 11.52 -24.54 21.17
C VAL A 188 12.30 -25.61 20.41
N GLN A 189 12.39 -25.49 19.08
CA GLN A 189 13.12 -26.45 18.24
C GLN A 189 14.60 -26.06 18.12
N SER A 190 14.85 -24.77 17.88
CA SER A 190 16.17 -24.16 17.78
C SER A 190 16.02 -22.65 17.93
N PHE A 191 17.12 -21.94 18.13
CA PHE A 191 17.13 -20.49 18.00
C PHE A 191 18.46 -20.03 17.42
N LYS A 192 18.42 -18.90 16.73
CA LYS A 192 19.57 -18.17 16.22
C LYS A 192 19.72 -16.87 17.00
N ARG A 193 20.95 -16.43 17.18
CA ARG A 193 21.27 -15.19 17.88
C ARG A 193 21.98 -14.23 16.93
N PRO A 194 21.54 -12.96 16.83
CA PRO A 194 22.29 -11.96 16.08
C PRO A 194 23.66 -11.75 16.73
N PRO A 195 24.71 -11.52 15.94
CA PRO A 195 26.01 -11.13 16.47
C PRO A 195 25.92 -9.73 17.12
N GLU A 196 26.83 -9.45 18.04
CA GLU A 196 26.99 -8.10 18.58
C GLU A 196 27.73 -7.22 17.58
N LEU A 197 27.28 -5.97 17.44
CA LEU A 197 28.02 -4.99 16.66
C LEU A 197 29.32 -4.63 17.38
N THR A 198 30.44 -4.99 16.76
CA THR A 198 31.80 -4.71 17.25
C THR A 198 32.71 -4.39 16.07
N ASP A 199 33.82 -3.69 16.30
CA ASP A 199 34.81 -3.42 15.24
C ASP A 199 35.32 -4.71 14.58
N ASP A 200 35.51 -5.77 15.37
CA ASP A 200 35.90 -7.09 14.88
C ASP A 200 34.83 -7.71 13.97
N TRP A 201 33.54 -7.55 14.33
CA TRP A 201 32.45 -8.01 13.47
C TRP A 201 32.39 -7.21 12.16
N VAL A 202 32.51 -5.90 12.24
CA VAL A 202 32.46 -5.00 11.07
C VAL A 202 33.60 -5.33 10.11
N THR A 203 34.84 -5.41 10.58
CA THR A 203 36.01 -5.73 9.75
C THR A 203 35.95 -7.14 9.14
N ALA A 204 35.26 -8.08 9.78
CA ALA A 204 35.12 -9.44 9.28
C ALA A 204 33.97 -9.62 8.28
N ASN A 205 32.96 -8.76 8.30
CA ASN A 205 31.70 -8.96 7.57
C ASN A 205 31.35 -7.83 6.58
N THR A 206 32.10 -6.72 6.61
CA THR A 206 31.85 -5.53 5.80
C THR A 206 33.17 -4.97 5.25
N ASP A 207 33.09 -3.96 4.38
CA ASP A 207 34.27 -3.26 3.86
C ASP A 207 34.78 -2.13 4.78
N TYR A 208 34.12 -1.91 5.93
CA TYR A 208 34.41 -0.83 6.87
C TYR A 208 35.38 -1.26 7.97
N GLN A 209 36.06 -0.30 8.60
CA GLN A 209 37.12 -0.60 9.58
C GLN A 209 36.65 -0.64 11.04
N ASN A 210 35.48 -0.07 11.35
CA ASN A 210 34.97 0.06 12.71
C ASN A 210 33.45 0.35 12.70
N THR A 211 32.81 0.28 13.86
CA THR A 211 31.38 0.51 14.00
C THR A 211 30.91 1.89 13.57
N ASP A 212 31.74 2.92 13.76
CA ASP A 212 31.37 4.29 13.42
C ASP A 212 31.32 4.47 11.89
N GLU A 213 32.30 3.96 11.16
CA GLU A 213 32.31 3.97 9.68
C GLU A 213 31.12 3.20 9.10
N TYR A 214 30.77 2.06 9.69
CA TYR A 214 29.61 1.29 9.25
C TYR A 214 28.27 1.98 9.55
N LYS A 215 28.13 2.62 10.72
CA LYS A 215 26.92 3.40 11.02
C LYS A 215 26.78 4.60 10.11
N GLU A 216 27.89 5.26 9.76
CA GLU A 216 27.88 6.37 8.81
C GLU A 216 27.48 5.91 7.40
N SER A 217 27.92 4.74 6.96
CA SER A 217 27.47 4.20 5.67
C SER A 217 25.98 3.88 5.68
N VAL A 218 25.47 3.29 6.77
CA VAL A 218 24.05 3.02 6.95
C VAL A 218 23.24 4.33 6.95
N ARG A 219 23.75 5.39 7.59
CA ARG A 219 23.14 6.73 7.51
C ARG A 219 23.06 7.19 6.06
N SER A 220 24.16 7.13 5.31
CA SER A 220 24.19 7.56 3.90
C SER A 220 23.25 6.75 3.02
N GLU A 221 23.10 5.46 3.26
CA GLU A 221 22.15 4.58 2.56
C GLU A 221 20.71 5.02 2.85
N LEU A 222 20.36 5.23 4.13
CA LEU A 222 19.03 5.70 4.54
C LEU A 222 18.71 7.11 3.99
N GLU A 223 19.68 8.02 3.98
CA GLU A 223 19.52 9.36 3.42
C GLU A 223 19.25 9.30 1.91
N GLN A 224 19.95 8.41 1.19
CA GLN A 224 19.70 8.17 -0.22
C GLN A 224 18.30 7.58 -0.45
N GLU A 225 17.91 6.56 0.32
CA GLU A 225 16.57 5.95 0.24
C GLU A 225 15.46 6.99 0.48
N ASN A 226 15.61 7.84 1.50
CA ASN A 226 14.66 8.91 1.81
C ASN A 226 14.58 9.96 0.68
N GLN A 227 15.72 10.30 0.08
CA GLN A 227 15.78 11.22 -1.06
C GLN A 227 15.07 10.63 -2.28
N GLU A 228 15.36 9.38 -2.64
CA GLU A 228 14.70 8.68 -3.75
C GLU A 228 13.18 8.55 -3.52
N GLN A 229 12.76 8.25 -2.28
CA GLN A 229 11.35 8.21 -1.92
C GLN A 229 10.66 9.57 -2.08
N ALA A 230 11.31 10.65 -1.65
CA ALA A 230 10.78 12.00 -1.80
C ALA A 230 10.67 12.41 -3.28
N GLU A 231 11.68 12.11 -4.10
CA GLU A 231 11.67 12.37 -5.55
C GLU A 231 10.54 11.61 -6.26
N ASN A 232 10.35 10.33 -5.92
CA ASN A 232 9.25 9.52 -6.45
C ASN A 232 7.87 10.06 -6.02
N SER A 233 7.76 10.53 -4.77
CA SER A 233 6.53 11.14 -4.24
C SER A 233 6.23 12.47 -4.90
N LEU A 234 7.25 13.30 -5.12
CA LEU A 234 7.17 14.57 -5.83
C LEU A 234 6.68 14.36 -7.27
N ARG A 235 7.29 13.42 -7.99
CA ARG A 235 6.92 13.02 -9.35
C ARG A 235 5.46 12.55 -9.43
N SER A 236 5.09 11.64 -8.54
CA SER A 236 3.71 11.13 -8.45
C SER A 236 2.71 12.24 -8.15
N THR A 237 3.05 13.16 -7.24
CA THR A 237 2.20 14.29 -6.85
C THR A 237 2.05 15.30 -7.99
N ALA A 238 3.14 15.59 -8.70
CA ALA A 238 3.15 16.45 -9.88
C ALA A 238 2.20 15.93 -10.96
N TRP A 239 2.38 14.65 -11.35
CA TRP A 239 1.52 14.00 -12.33
C TRP A 239 0.06 13.96 -11.87
N ASN A 240 -0.19 13.50 -10.65
CA ASN A 240 -1.56 13.34 -10.15
C ASN A 240 -2.30 14.69 -10.05
N THR A 241 -1.59 15.76 -9.68
CA THR A 241 -2.16 17.12 -9.66
C THR A 241 -2.67 17.53 -11.04
N VAL A 242 -1.86 17.32 -12.09
CA VAL A 242 -2.27 17.64 -13.47
C VAL A 242 -3.36 16.69 -13.95
N TYR A 243 -3.20 15.38 -13.73
CA TYR A 243 -4.13 14.34 -14.18
C TYR A 243 -5.53 14.51 -13.58
N THR A 244 -5.62 14.74 -12.27
CA THR A 244 -6.90 14.87 -11.55
C THR A 244 -7.64 16.14 -11.91
N ASN A 245 -6.92 17.25 -12.12
CA ASN A 245 -7.52 18.54 -12.46
C ASN A 245 -7.83 18.69 -13.96
N SER A 246 -7.28 17.81 -14.82
CA SER A 246 -7.59 17.79 -16.25
C SER A 246 -8.90 17.08 -16.54
N GLU A 247 -9.68 17.61 -17.49
CA GLU A 247 -11.01 17.11 -17.85
C GLU A 247 -11.01 16.57 -19.27
N VAL A 248 -11.48 15.32 -19.45
CA VAL A 248 -11.70 14.76 -20.78
C VAL A 248 -13.04 15.26 -21.30
N VAL A 249 -13.02 15.90 -22.46
CA VAL A 249 -14.21 16.37 -23.18
C VAL A 249 -14.86 15.19 -23.92
N GLU A 250 -14.05 14.41 -24.63
CA GLU A 250 -14.46 13.24 -25.40
C GLU A 250 -13.27 12.27 -25.50
N TYR A 251 -13.56 10.97 -25.55
CA TYR A 251 -12.54 9.95 -25.79
C TYR A 251 -12.48 9.58 -27.27
N PRO A 252 -11.29 9.56 -27.90
CA PRO A 252 -11.12 8.97 -29.23
C PRO A 252 -11.51 7.47 -29.20
N GLU A 253 -12.52 7.09 -29.99
CA GLU A 253 -13.04 5.70 -29.99
C GLU A 253 -11.96 4.67 -30.36
N GLU A 254 -11.07 5.00 -31.30
CA GLU A 254 -9.96 4.13 -31.70
C GLU A 254 -9.02 3.85 -30.52
N ASP A 255 -8.53 4.89 -29.83
CA ASP A 255 -7.63 4.74 -28.69
C ASP A 255 -8.29 3.96 -27.53
N VAL A 256 -9.60 4.14 -27.31
CA VAL A 256 -10.34 3.38 -26.29
C VAL A 256 -10.45 1.91 -26.68
N ASN A 257 -10.80 1.61 -27.93
CA ASN A 257 -10.93 0.24 -28.40
C ASN A 257 -9.58 -0.49 -28.34
N ASP A 258 -8.51 0.15 -28.80
CA ASP A 258 -7.13 -0.38 -28.72
C ASP A 258 -6.76 -0.73 -27.26
N ALA A 259 -7.07 0.16 -26.33
CA ALA A 259 -6.78 -0.04 -24.91
C ALA A 259 -7.63 -1.17 -24.28
N VAL A 260 -8.90 -1.29 -24.66
CA VAL A 260 -9.76 -2.42 -24.25
C VAL A 260 -9.20 -3.74 -24.78
N GLU A 261 -8.86 -3.80 -26.06
CA GLU A 261 -8.32 -5.02 -26.67
C GLU A 261 -6.98 -5.43 -26.03
N THR A 262 -6.10 -4.46 -25.79
CA THR A 262 -4.82 -4.70 -25.12
C THR A 262 -5.02 -5.29 -23.73
N PHE A 263 -5.93 -4.71 -22.94
CA PHE A 263 -6.22 -5.21 -21.60
C PHE A 263 -6.86 -6.61 -21.62
N LYS A 264 -7.79 -6.86 -22.55
CA LYS A 264 -8.38 -8.19 -22.74
C LYS A 264 -7.33 -9.24 -23.13
N LYS A 265 -6.45 -8.94 -24.09
CA LYS A 265 -5.34 -9.83 -24.47
C LYS A 265 -4.43 -10.18 -23.29
N GLN A 266 -4.14 -9.19 -22.43
CA GLN A 266 -3.34 -9.43 -21.23
C GLN A 266 -4.07 -10.33 -20.22
N ALA A 267 -5.37 -10.09 -19.99
CA ALA A 267 -6.18 -10.96 -19.13
C ALA A 267 -6.26 -12.40 -19.68
N GLU A 268 -6.39 -12.57 -21.00
CA GLU A 268 -6.35 -13.88 -21.66
C GLU A 268 -5.00 -14.58 -21.49
N ALA A 269 -3.89 -13.84 -21.55
CA ALA A 269 -2.56 -14.40 -21.31
C ALA A 269 -2.43 -14.93 -19.88
N TYR A 270 -2.92 -14.20 -18.88
CA TYR A 270 -2.95 -14.68 -17.49
C TYR A 270 -3.86 -15.88 -17.29
N ALA A 271 -5.05 -15.88 -17.91
CA ALA A 271 -5.95 -17.03 -17.87
C ALA A 271 -5.27 -18.29 -18.46
N LYS A 272 -4.61 -18.16 -19.61
CA LYS A 272 -3.84 -19.24 -20.22
C LYS A 272 -2.69 -19.74 -19.34
N GLN A 273 -1.99 -18.84 -18.66
CA GLN A 273 -0.94 -19.23 -17.70
C GLN A 273 -1.50 -20.03 -16.52
N ALA A 274 -2.75 -19.78 -16.14
CA ALA A 274 -3.48 -20.55 -15.14
C ALA A 274 -4.13 -21.83 -15.70
N ASP A 275 -3.94 -22.15 -16.99
CA ASP A 275 -4.61 -23.25 -17.70
C ASP A 275 -6.15 -23.13 -17.68
N MET A 276 -6.65 -21.89 -17.73
CA MET A 276 -8.07 -21.54 -17.69
C MET A 276 -8.48 -20.75 -18.92
N GLU A 277 -9.74 -20.86 -19.32
CA GLU A 277 -10.36 -19.90 -20.23
C GLU A 277 -10.62 -18.57 -19.49
N LEU A 278 -10.67 -17.46 -20.23
CA LEU A 278 -10.82 -16.12 -19.64
C LEU A 278 -12.05 -16.02 -18.72
N GLU A 279 -13.18 -16.57 -19.16
CA GLU A 279 -14.44 -16.54 -18.39
C GLU A 279 -14.29 -17.27 -17.05
N ASP A 280 -13.76 -18.50 -17.08
CA ASP A 280 -13.51 -19.28 -15.86
C ASP A 280 -12.52 -18.57 -14.93
N PHE A 281 -11.48 -17.95 -15.49
CA PHE A 281 -10.48 -17.20 -14.74
C PHE A 281 -11.10 -16.00 -14.02
N VAL A 282 -11.91 -15.20 -14.73
CA VAL A 282 -12.61 -14.03 -14.19
C VAL A 282 -13.62 -14.45 -13.11
N GLU A 283 -14.39 -15.51 -13.36
CA GLU A 283 -15.34 -16.04 -12.38
C GLU A 283 -14.67 -16.59 -11.12
N SER A 284 -13.50 -17.23 -11.25
CA SER A 284 -12.73 -17.73 -10.10
C SER A 284 -12.26 -16.62 -9.15
N GLN A 285 -12.15 -15.39 -9.66
CA GLN A 285 -11.85 -14.20 -8.85
C GLN A 285 -13.10 -13.55 -8.25
N GLY A 286 -14.28 -14.13 -8.48
CA GLY A 286 -15.56 -13.61 -8.00
C GLY A 286 -16.07 -12.40 -8.79
N VAL A 287 -15.62 -12.22 -10.03
CA VAL A 287 -16.02 -11.13 -10.93
C VAL A 287 -16.93 -11.70 -12.03
N SER A 288 -17.99 -10.99 -12.39
CA SER A 288 -18.84 -11.36 -13.52
C SER A 288 -18.24 -10.88 -14.83
N MET A 289 -18.55 -11.54 -15.95
CA MET A 289 -18.05 -11.08 -17.26
C MET A 289 -18.52 -9.65 -17.59
N ASP A 290 -19.75 -9.28 -17.24
CA ASP A 290 -20.26 -7.92 -17.38
C ASP A 290 -19.45 -6.90 -16.55
N ASP A 291 -19.10 -7.25 -15.29
CA ASP A 291 -18.27 -6.39 -14.44
C ASP A 291 -16.82 -6.32 -14.96
N PHE A 292 -16.31 -7.39 -15.56
CA PHE A 292 -14.99 -7.41 -16.21
C PHE A 292 -14.97 -6.50 -17.45
N GLU A 293 -15.99 -6.54 -18.30
CA GLU A 293 -16.10 -5.64 -19.45
C GLU A 293 -16.20 -4.17 -19.02
N ALA A 294 -16.97 -3.89 -17.96
CA ALA A 294 -17.04 -2.55 -17.39
C ALA A 294 -15.67 -2.07 -16.84
N GLN A 295 -14.89 -2.99 -16.25
CA GLN A 295 -13.52 -2.69 -15.79
C GLN A 295 -12.57 -2.45 -16.96
N CYS A 296 -12.63 -3.24 -18.03
CA CYS A 296 -11.86 -3.01 -19.25
C CYS A 296 -12.11 -1.61 -19.79
N GLN A 297 -13.39 -1.18 -19.84
CA GLN A 297 -13.77 0.14 -20.32
C GLN A 297 -13.22 1.26 -19.43
N GLN A 298 -13.29 1.10 -18.11
CA GLN A 298 -12.77 2.09 -17.15
C GLN A 298 -11.25 2.21 -17.24
N TYR A 299 -10.55 1.07 -17.34
CA TYR A 299 -9.11 1.04 -17.57
C TYR A 299 -8.74 1.76 -18.88
N ALA A 300 -9.43 1.43 -19.97
CA ALA A 300 -9.19 2.06 -21.27
C ALA A 300 -9.40 3.57 -21.23
N GLN A 301 -10.49 4.05 -20.61
CA GLN A 301 -10.72 5.48 -20.45
C GLN A 301 -9.62 6.16 -19.62
N ALA A 302 -9.16 5.54 -18.52
CA ALA A 302 -8.07 6.10 -17.72
C ALA A 302 -6.74 6.17 -18.51
N LYS A 303 -6.39 5.10 -19.24
CA LYS A 303 -5.20 5.03 -20.09
C LYS A 303 -5.25 6.08 -21.20
N VAL A 304 -6.37 6.19 -21.91
CA VAL A 304 -6.55 7.19 -22.98
C VAL A 304 -6.53 8.60 -22.42
N LYS A 305 -7.15 8.86 -21.25
CA LYS A 305 -7.04 10.16 -20.56
C LYS A 305 -5.57 10.52 -20.30
N GLN A 306 -4.80 9.58 -19.77
CA GLN A 306 -3.38 9.78 -19.52
C GLN A 306 -2.63 10.11 -20.81
N ASN A 307 -2.79 9.32 -21.87
CA ASN A 307 -2.10 9.55 -23.14
C ASN A 307 -2.50 10.87 -23.79
N LEU A 308 -3.77 11.29 -23.68
CA LEU A 308 -4.24 12.60 -24.16
C LEU A 308 -3.56 13.76 -23.42
N ILE A 309 -3.40 13.64 -22.10
CA ILE A 309 -2.73 14.67 -21.29
C ILE A 309 -1.24 14.72 -21.61
N ILE A 310 -0.56 13.56 -21.64
CA ILE A 310 0.86 13.46 -21.98
C ILE A 310 1.10 14.06 -23.37
N GLN A 311 0.39 13.57 -24.39
CA GLN A 311 0.53 14.06 -25.75
C GLN A 311 0.21 15.55 -25.84
N GLY A 312 -0.81 16.04 -25.13
CA GLY A 312 -1.17 17.45 -25.18
C GLY A 312 -0.15 18.38 -24.56
N ILE A 313 0.52 17.97 -23.48
CA ILE A 313 1.65 18.71 -22.93
C ILE A 313 2.84 18.64 -23.89
N MET A 314 3.11 17.48 -24.48
CA MET A 314 4.18 17.33 -25.48
C MET A 314 3.95 18.23 -26.70
N ASP A 315 2.73 18.25 -27.26
CA ASP A 315 2.35 19.09 -28.40
C ASP A 315 2.48 20.59 -28.04
N ALA A 316 2.02 20.99 -26.84
CA ALA A 316 2.06 22.39 -26.39
C ALA A 316 3.49 22.91 -26.19
N GLU A 317 4.41 22.03 -25.79
CA GLU A 317 5.79 22.37 -25.45
C GLU A 317 6.80 22.00 -26.55
N GLY A 318 6.33 21.42 -27.66
CA GLY A 318 7.18 20.98 -28.78
C GLY A 318 8.13 19.84 -28.41
N MET A 319 7.69 18.93 -27.54
CA MET A 319 8.45 17.74 -27.13
C MET A 319 8.14 16.55 -28.06
N THR A 320 9.15 15.73 -28.32
CA THR A 320 9.02 14.48 -29.10
C THR A 320 9.73 13.33 -28.38
N LEU A 321 9.34 12.08 -28.70
CA LEU A 321 9.96 10.88 -28.12
C LEU A 321 11.35 10.56 -28.72
N ASP A 322 11.67 11.15 -29.88
CA ASP A 322 12.96 10.97 -30.57
C ASP A 322 14.05 11.95 -30.10
N ALA A 323 13.73 12.83 -29.14
CA ALA A 323 14.65 13.84 -28.64
C ALA A 323 15.74 13.24 -27.74
N GLU A 324 16.90 13.90 -27.67
CA GLU A 324 18.07 13.43 -26.91
C GLU A 324 17.74 13.24 -25.42
N GLU A 325 16.84 14.04 -24.84
CA GLU A 325 16.46 13.87 -23.43
C GLU A 325 15.67 12.57 -23.18
N CYS A 326 15.09 11.95 -24.20
CA CYS A 326 14.50 10.62 -24.08
C CYS A 326 15.54 9.51 -23.98
N LEU A 327 16.81 9.74 -24.40
CA LEU A 327 17.88 8.73 -24.24
C LEU A 327 18.20 8.50 -22.77
N ALA A 328 18.26 9.56 -21.96
CA ALA A 328 18.49 9.44 -20.52
C ALA A 328 17.35 8.66 -19.83
N ILE A 329 16.10 8.90 -20.26
CA ILE A 329 14.92 8.18 -19.78
C ILE A 329 14.97 6.71 -20.21
N GLN A 330 15.40 6.41 -21.44
CA GLN A 330 15.58 5.04 -21.92
C GLN A 330 16.63 4.30 -21.09
N ASP A 331 17.79 4.92 -20.83
CA ASP A 331 18.85 4.33 -20.00
C ASP A 331 18.34 4.06 -18.57
N GLN A 332 17.61 5.02 -17.99
CA GLN A 332 16.97 4.85 -16.69
C GLN A 332 15.98 3.68 -16.67
N LEU A 333 15.16 3.53 -17.70
CA LEU A 333 14.23 2.40 -17.81
C LEU A 333 14.95 1.05 -17.93
N VAL A 334 16.03 0.99 -18.71
CA VAL A 334 16.84 -0.23 -18.85
C VAL A 334 17.45 -0.65 -17.51
N GLU A 335 17.95 0.32 -16.73
CA GLU A 335 18.48 0.08 -15.40
C GLU A 335 17.38 -0.38 -14.42
N GLN A 336 16.25 0.34 -14.38
CA GLN A 336 15.13 0.05 -13.49
C GLN A 336 14.54 -1.35 -13.71
N TYR A 337 14.39 -1.77 -14.97
CA TYR A 337 13.84 -3.09 -15.31
C TYR A 337 14.91 -4.18 -15.39
N ALA A 338 16.18 -3.84 -15.18
CA ALA A 338 17.32 -4.73 -15.37
C ALA A 338 17.27 -5.51 -16.70
N SER A 339 16.73 -4.89 -17.77
CA SER A 339 16.44 -5.56 -19.05
C SER A 339 17.69 -5.76 -19.91
N GLY A 340 18.81 -5.14 -19.54
CA GLY A 340 20.08 -5.19 -20.26
C GLY A 340 20.18 -4.12 -21.35
N ASP A 341 19.18 -4.02 -22.23
CA ASP A 341 19.04 -2.94 -23.20
C ASP A 341 17.55 -2.60 -23.51
N LEU A 342 17.34 -1.53 -24.28
CA LEU A 342 16.01 -1.06 -24.66
C LEU A 342 15.29 -2.02 -25.60
N ALA A 343 16.01 -2.75 -26.46
CA ALA A 343 15.41 -3.71 -27.37
C ALA A 343 14.78 -4.88 -26.60
N ALA A 344 15.46 -5.37 -25.56
CA ALA A 344 14.91 -6.39 -24.65
C ALA A 344 13.66 -5.88 -23.90
N LEU A 345 13.64 -4.60 -23.51
CA LEU A 345 12.46 -3.98 -22.90
C LEU A 345 11.29 -3.94 -23.88
N ILE A 346 11.54 -3.51 -25.13
CA ILE A 346 10.53 -3.46 -26.20
C ILE A 346 10.04 -4.86 -26.56
N ASP A 347 10.91 -5.86 -26.62
CA ASP A 347 10.54 -7.26 -26.90
C ASP A 347 9.64 -7.83 -25.79
N THR A 348 9.85 -7.40 -24.54
CA THR A 348 9.10 -7.88 -23.38
C THR A 348 7.75 -7.18 -23.23
N TYR A 349 7.73 -5.85 -23.35
CA TYR A 349 6.56 -5.02 -23.01
C TYR A 349 5.85 -4.43 -24.24
N GLY A 350 6.49 -4.46 -25.40
CA GLY A 350 6.01 -3.85 -26.63
C GLY A 350 6.39 -2.38 -26.78
N GLN A 351 6.65 -1.95 -28.03
CA GLN A 351 7.07 -0.60 -28.35
C GLN A 351 6.12 0.48 -27.80
N VAL A 352 4.81 0.29 -27.97
CA VAL A 352 3.80 1.27 -27.52
C VAL A 352 3.85 1.49 -26.01
N ALA A 353 3.99 0.42 -25.21
CA ALA A 353 4.05 0.55 -23.76
C ALA A 353 5.32 1.30 -23.33
N VAL A 354 6.45 1.00 -23.98
CA VAL A 354 7.73 1.68 -23.72
C VAL A 354 7.65 3.17 -24.10
N ASP A 355 7.07 3.50 -25.25
CA ASP A 355 6.87 4.87 -25.71
C ASP A 355 5.96 5.67 -24.74
N GLU A 356 4.89 5.05 -24.26
CA GLU A 356 4.00 5.64 -23.25
C GLU A 356 4.74 5.94 -21.94
N THR A 357 5.58 5.01 -21.47
CA THR A 357 6.38 5.21 -20.26
C THR A 357 7.40 6.32 -20.44
N ILE A 358 8.11 6.36 -21.57
CA ILE A 358 9.08 7.44 -21.87
C ILE A 358 8.36 8.79 -21.92
N GLY A 359 7.21 8.86 -22.59
CA GLY A 359 6.40 10.07 -22.69
C GLY A 359 5.92 10.56 -21.32
N LEU A 360 5.45 9.65 -20.46
CA LEU A 360 5.03 9.98 -19.09
C LEU A 360 6.20 10.56 -18.30
N MET A 361 7.33 9.87 -18.24
CA MET A 361 8.51 10.32 -17.46
C MET A 361 9.01 11.68 -17.95
N ARG A 362 9.05 11.89 -19.28
CA ARG A 362 9.44 13.16 -19.87
C ARG A 362 8.51 14.30 -19.45
N VAL A 363 7.20 14.06 -19.49
CA VAL A 363 6.20 15.05 -19.10
C VAL A 363 6.27 15.33 -17.60
N GLU A 364 6.46 14.31 -16.76
CA GLU A 364 6.66 14.48 -15.33
C GLU A 364 7.89 15.33 -15.00
N ASP A 365 9.04 15.04 -15.62
CA ASP A 365 10.27 15.83 -15.47
C ASP A 365 10.02 17.29 -15.87
N PHE A 366 9.28 17.51 -16.96
CA PHE A 366 8.91 18.84 -17.40
C PHE A 366 8.02 19.56 -16.39
N ILE A 367 6.99 18.88 -15.84
CA ILE A 367 6.09 19.46 -14.83
C ILE A 367 6.89 19.87 -13.59
N ILE A 368 7.73 18.97 -13.07
CA ILE A 368 8.57 19.23 -11.89
C ILE A 368 9.52 20.40 -12.15
N ALA A 369 10.21 20.41 -13.29
CA ALA A 369 11.13 21.49 -13.66
C ALA A 369 10.46 22.87 -13.78
N ASN A 370 9.14 22.91 -13.95
CA ASN A 370 8.34 24.13 -14.02
C ASN A 370 7.45 24.34 -12.79
N ALA A 371 7.55 23.50 -11.76
CA ALA A 371 6.78 23.62 -10.52
C ALA A 371 7.47 24.56 -9.51
N ASN A 372 6.70 25.03 -8.53
CA ASN A 372 7.18 25.77 -7.38
C ASN A 372 7.27 24.82 -6.17
N TYR A 373 8.48 24.44 -5.79
CA TYR A 373 8.72 23.66 -4.58
C TYR A 373 10.08 24.03 -4.00
N ASP A 374 10.18 23.97 -2.67
CA ASP A 374 11.44 23.98 -1.95
C ASP A 374 11.56 22.62 -1.25
N GLN A 375 12.77 22.08 -1.17
CA GLN A 375 13.00 20.87 -0.38
C GLN A 375 12.96 21.23 1.11
N THR A 376 12.11 20.54 1.86
CA THR A 376 12.00 20.69 3.31
C THR A 376 12.40 19.39 4.01
N ALA A 377 13.03 19.52 5.17
CA ALA A 377 13.28 18.41 6.07
C ALA A 377 11.96 18.02 6.76
N GLY A 378 11.56 16.75 6.62
CA GLY A 378 10.47 16.16 7.38
C GLY A 378 10.97 15.86 8.79
N GLU A 379 10.31 16.43 9.80
CA GLU A 379 10.50 16.00 11.18
C GLU A 379 9.66 14.73 11.44
N ASP A 380 10.24 13.82 12.20
CA ASP A 380 9.62 12.54 12.56
C ASP A 380 8.23 12.73 13.18
N ALA A 381 7.25 11.97 12.68
CA ALA A 381 5.86 12.00 13.12
C ALA A 381 5.59 11.13 14.36
N GLU A 382 6.61 10.52 14.98
CA GLU A 382 6.45 9.70 16.20
C GLU A 382 6.22 10.49 17.51
N ALA A 383 5.99 11.80 17.47
CA ALA A 383 5.61 12.60 18.64
C ALA A 383 4.12 12.97 18.71
N ALA A 384 3.27 12.50 17.78
CA ALA A 384 1.88 12.98 17.64
C ALA A 384 0.78 11.96 17.99
N ASP A 385 1.09 10.82 18.64
CA ASP A 385 0.06 9.91 19.16
C ASP A 385 0.17 9.75 20.69
N THR A 386 0.09 10.87 21.41
CA THR A 386 -0.33 10.86 22.82
C THR A 386 -0.91 12.22 23.19
N GLU A 387 -2.11 12.54 22.69
CA GLU A 387 -3.16 13.33 23.36
C GLU A 387 -4.27 13.71 22.36
N GLU A 388 -5.18 12.78 22.05
CA GLU A 388 -6.54 13.16 21.70
C GLU A 388 -7.54 12.34 22.51
N GLY A 389 -7.79 12.84 23.72
CA GLY A 389 -8.89 12.45 24.58
C GLY A 389 -9.66 13.68 25.05
N GLN A 390 -10.78 13.97 24.35
CA GLN A 390 -11.91 14.80 24.76
C GLN A 390 -11.68 16.30 25.09
N THR A 391 -12.29 17.18 24.30
CA THR A 391 -13.37 18.11 24.72
C THR A 391 -13.99 18.75 23.47
N THR A 392 -15.20 18.35 23.06
CA THR A 392 -16.47 19.11 23.22
C THR A 392 -16.45 20.57 22.77
N ASP A 393 -17.17 20.77 21.67
CA ASP A 393 -17.89 21.93 21.13
C ASP A 393 -18.09 23.22 21.96
N GLU A 394 -18.20 24.29 21.16
CA GLU A 394 -18.73 25.64 21.42
C GLU A 394 -17.81 26.67 22.11
N ALA A 395 -17.35 27.66 21.33
CA ALA A 395 -18.00 28.99 21.35
C ALA A 395 -17.39 29.94 20.31
N GLY A 396 -18.27 30.58 19.54
CA GLY A 396 -17.97 31.74 18.74
C GLY A 396 -17.71 33.00 19.56
N GLU A 397 -17.20 33.98 18.84
CA GLU A 397 -16.95 35.38 19.18
C GLU A 397 -17.99 36.01 20.14
N GLU A 398 -17.54 36.73 21.18
CA GLU A 398 -17.83 38.16 21.28
C GLU A 398 -17.01 38.91 22.34
N GLN A 399 -16.76 40.17 22.00
CA GLN A 399 -15.97 41.19 22.65
C GLN A 399 -16.56 41.72 23.98
N THR A 400 -15.64 42.00 24.91
CA THR A 400 -15.50 43.20 25.76
C THR A 400 -16.75 44.05 26.06
N ALA A 401 -17.10 44.22 27.34
CA ALA A 401 -16.90 45.48 28.09
C ALA A 401 -17.65 45.51 29.44
N ALA A 402 -16.87 45.75 30.49
CA ALA A 402 -17.10 46.61 31.67
C ALA A 402 -18.52 46.86 32.22
N GLY A 403 -18.66 46.69 33.54
CA GLY A 403 -19.66 47.40 34.34
C GLY A 403 -19.88 46.82 35.73
N GLU A 404 -19.15 47.34 36.72
CA GLU A 404 -19.41 47.20 38.16
C GLU A 404 -20.85 47.61 38.52
N THR A 405 -21.54 46.89 39.41
CA THR A 405 -22.01 47.44 40.72
C THR A 405 -22.64 46.37 41.63
N GLU A 406 -22.32 46.52 42.91
CA GLU A 406 -22.91 45.87 44.09
C GLU A 406 -24.40 46.23 44.26
N GLU A 407 -25.24 45.32 44.78
CA GLU A 407 -25.83 45.42 46.14
C GLU A 407 -26.94 44.35 46.39
N GLU A 408 -26.74 43.68 47.53
CA GLU A 408 -27.67 43.15 48.54
C GLU A 408 -29.19 42.93 48.30
N LYS A 409 -29.61 41.72 48.75
CA LYS A 409 -30.77 41.39 49.62
C LYS A 409 -32.19 41.67 49.10
N GLN A 410 -33.26 41.01 49.53
CA GLN A 410 -33.63 39.81 50.29
C GLN A 410 -35.18 39.89 50.33
N ASP A 411 -35.87 38.77 50.59
CA ASP A 411 -37.29 38.68 50.97
C ASP A 411 -38.32 38.96 49.85
N THR A 412 -39.49 38.31 49.72
CA THR A 412 -40.26 37.37 50.55
C THR A 412 -41.33 36.76 49.61
N ALA A 413 -41.57 35.45 49.68
CA ALA A 413 -42.75 34.81 50.24
C ALA A 413 -44.12 35.04 49.53
N ASN A 414 -44.69 33.90 49.11
CA ASN A 414 -46.01 33.38 49.51
C ASN A 414 -47.11 33.23 48.44
N ASP A 415 -47.88 32.16 48.67
CA ASP A 415 -49.18 31.73 48.13
C ASP A 415 -49.22 31.23 46.69
N GLY A 416 -49.78 30.06 46.38
CA GLY A 416 -50.59 29.14 47.16
C GLY A 416 -51.70 28.54 46.29
N ALA A 417 -51.97 27.24 46.50
CA ALA A 417 -53.22 26.53 46.17
C ALA A 417 -53.60 26.36 44.67
N ASP A 418 -54.29 25.31 44.21
CA ASP A 418 -54.75 24.01 44.71
C ASP A 418 -55.53 23.36 43.54
N SER A 419 -55.76 22.05 43.65
CA SER A 419 -56.82 21.26 43.02
C SER A 419 -56.62 20.82 41.56
N GLU A 420 -57.13 19.69 41.10
CA GLU A 420 -57.45 18.35 41.62
C GLU A 420 -58.12 17.66 40.42
N LYS A 421 -57.91 16.33 40.30
CA LYS A 421 -58.80 15.36 39.63
C LYS A 421 -58.94 15.40 38.10
N ALA A 422 -59.26 14.30 37.43
CA ALA A 422 -59.22 12.85 37.65
C ALA A 422 -59.87 12.22 36.40
N ASP A 423 -59.48 10.98 36.09
CA ASP A 423 -60.32 9.92 35.49
C ASP A 423 -60.90 10.15 34.07
N SER A 424 -61.07 9.18 33.18
CA SER A 424 -60.95 7.70 33.23
C SER A 424 -61.27 7.15 31.81
N ASN A 425 -60.77 5.94 31.53
CA ASN A 425 -61.38 4.82 30.78
C ASN A 425 -61.89 5.04 29.33
N ALA A 426 -61.32 4.36 28.33
CA ALA A 426 -61.61 2.97 27.87
C ALA A 426 -62.84 2.87 26.94
N ASP A 427 -62.69 2.29 25.75
CA ASP A 427 -63.29 0.99 25.37
C ASP A 427 -62.84 0.54 23.96
N ALA A 428 -63.07 -0.74 23.71
CA ALA A 428 -62.47 -1.66 22.77
C ALA A 428 -63.26 -1.88 21.45
N GLN A 429 -62.53 -2.51 20.51
CA GLN A 429 -62.89 -3.59 19.56
C GLN A 429 -64.14 -3.55 18.65
N ASP A 430 -63.91 -4.14 17.45
CA ASP A 430 -64.67 -5.22 16.76
C ASP A 430 -64.99 -4.83 15.29
N THR A 431 -64.59 -5.54 14.22
CA THR A 431 -64.98 -6.90 13.72
C THR A 431 -64.23 -7.13 12.36
N ASN A 432 -63.67 -8.32 12.05
CA ASN A 432 -64.19 -9.46 11.24
C ASN A 432 -64.51 -9.12 9.74
N THR A 433 -64.23 -9.88 8.66
CA THR A 433 -64.00 -11.33 8.39
C THR A 433 -63.55 -11.56 6.91
N GLU A 434 -63.00 -12.76 6.59
CA GLU A 434 -63.05 -13.56 5.32
C GLU A 434 -62.26 -13.09 4.06
N ASP A 435 -61.71 -13.92 3.14
CA ASP A 435 -61.45 -15.38 2.97
C ASP A 435 -60.65 -15.58 1.65
N SER A 436 -60.04 -16.77 1.48
CA SER A 436 -59.70 -17.52 0.24
C SER A 436 -58.28 -17.46 -0.39
N SER A 437 -57.45 -18.43 0.08
CA SER A 437 -56.77 -19.53 -0.65
C SER A 437 -56.25 -19.41 -2.11
N GLN A 438 -54.96 -19.76 -2.29
CA GLN A 438 -54.33 -20.82 -3.14
C GLN A 438 -52.88 -20.39 -3.45
N GLU A 439 -51.82 -21.04 -2.96
CA GLU A 439 -51.29 -22.39 -3.25
C GLU A 439 -50.80 -22.57 -4.71
N GLY A 440 -49.49 -22.83 -4.86
CA GLY A 440 -48.86 -23.17 -6.13
C GLY A 440 -47.34 -22.97 -6.11
N ALA A 441 -46.62 -23.96 -5.60
CA ALA A 441 -45.18 -24.13 -5.76
C ALA A 441 -44.87 -24.83 -7.09
N GLU A 442 -43.79 -24.42 -7.74
CA GLU A 442 -42.72 -25.27 -8.31
C GLU A 442 -41.47 -24.43 -8.54
#